data_AF-A0A351Z569-F1
#
_entry.id   AF-A0A351Z569-F1
#
_cell.length_a   1.000
_cell.length_b   1.000
_cell.length_c   1.000
_cell.angle_alpha   90.00
_cell.angle_beta   90.00
_cell.angle_gamma   90.00
#
_symmetry.space_group_name_H-M   'P 1'
#
loop_
_entity.id
_entity.type
_entity.pdbx_description
1 polymer ?
#
loop_
_entity_poly.entity_id
_entity_poly.type
_entity_poly.pdbx_seq_one_letter_code
_entity_poly.pdbx_strand_id
1 'polypeptide(L)'
;MYLEKCGIPTSTIVTTGFHKSARLEAQALGAPALPLVVIPHPVAHLAVKDVRELAEAAFESIVTSLSGKQGEAAPDYSVNYVLPHERQKQDEECSSGCDVLPGNRLSGKQDAIHTA
;
A
#
# COMPACT_ATOMS: atom_id res chain seq x y z
N MET A 1 5.98 10.63 -17.14
CA MET A 1 4.64 11.02 -17.60
C MET A 1 4.56 11.24 -19.12
N TYR A 2 5.16 10.36 -19.92
CA TYR A 2 5.13 10.47 -21.39
C TYR A 2 4.05 9.56 -21.98
N LEU A 3 3.98 8.32 -21.48
CA LEU A 3 3.01 7.31 -21.92
C LEU A 3 1.56 7.74 -21.64
N GLU A 4 1.32 8.35 -20.48
CA GLU A 4 0.02 8.91 -20.07
C GLU A 4 -0.45 9.99 -21.05
N LYS A 5 0.46 10.86 -21.48
CA LYS A 5 0.17 11.94 -22.43
C LYS A 5 -0.12 11.41 -23.83
N CYS A 6 0.42 10.24 -24.16
CA CYS A 6 0.11 9.52 -25.40
C CYS A 6 -1.21 8.72 -25.32
N GLY A 7 -1.98 8.82 -24.22
CA GLY A 7 -3.21 8.07 -24.04
C GLY A 7 -2.99 6.58 -23.77
N ILE A 8 -1.79 6.18 -23.39
CA ILE A 8 -1.47 4.79 -23.03
C ILE A 8 -1.79 4.61 -21.54
N PRO A 9 -2.57 3.57 -21.18
CA PRO A 9 -2.79 3.22 -19.80
C PRO A 9 -1.48 2.94 -19.05
N THR A 10 -1.24 3.65 -17.95
CA THR A 10 -0.10 3.41 -17.08
C THR A 10 -0.50 3.30 -15.61
N SER A 11 0.34 2.60 -14.86
CA SER A 11 0.25 2.47 -13.41
C SER A 11 1.65 2.60 -12.83
N THR A 12 1.81 3.45 -11.82
CA THR A 12 3.10 3.68 -11.19
C THR A 12 3.16 2.94 -9.86
N ILE A 13 4.18 2.10 -9.69
CA ILE A 13 4.40 1.37 -8.45
C ILE A 13 5.39 2.16 -7.59
N VAL A 14 5.03 2.38 -6.32
CA VAL A 14 5.82 3.15 -5.36
C VAL A 14 5.83 2.46 -4.01
N THR A 15 6.92 2.55 -3.26
CA THR A 15 6.93 2.02 -1.88
C THR A 15 6.32 3.02 -0.90
N THR A 16 5.77 2.57 0.24
CA THR A 16 5.17 3.44 1.28
C THR A 16 6.03 4.63 1.68
N GLY A 17 7.36 4.48 1.74
CA GLY A 17 8.30 5.56 2.05
C GLY A 17 8.34 6.72 1.04
N PHE A 18 7.89 6.51 -0.19
CA PHE A 18 7.92 7.50 -1.27
C PHE A 18 6.53 7.93 -1.75
N HIS A 19 5.46 7.45 -1.11
CA HIS A 19 4.09 7.72 -1.54
C HIS A 19 3.76 9.22 -1.63
N LYS A 20 4.13 10.00 -0.62
CA LYS A 20 3.91 11.46 -0.61
C LYS A 20 4.69 12.16 -1.74
N SER A 21 5.96 11.80 -1.92
CA SER A 21 6.80 12.38 -2.96
C SER A 21 6.26 12.08 -4.35
N ALA A 22 5.85 10.82 -4.60
CA ALA A 22 5.26 10.42 -5.87
C ALA A 22 3.97 11.18 -6.18
N ARG A 23 3.11 11.42 -5.18
CA ARG A 23 1.88 12.20 -5.38
C ARG A 23 2.17 13.67 -5.70
N LEU A 24 3.14 14.28 -5.01
CA LEU A 24 3.56 15.65 -5.29
C LEU A 24 4.17 15.80 -6.69
N GLU A 25 5.00 14.83 -7.10
CA GLU A 25 5.59 14.82 -8.44
C GLU A 25 4.52 14.65 -9.53
N ALA A 26 3.56 13.74 -9.32
CA ALA A 26 2.44 13.55 -10.25
C ALA A 26 1.63 14.84 -10.43
N GLN A 27 1.38 15.60 -9.35
CA GLN A 27 0.73 16.90 -9.42
C GLN A 27 1.59 17.93 -10.16
N ALA A 28 2.88 18.03 -9.84
CA ALA A 28 3.80 18.97 -10.47
C ALA A 28 3.95 18.73 -11.98
N LEU A 29 3.85 17.47 -12.42
CA LEU A 29 3.93 17.07 -13.84
C LEU A 29 2.58 17.19 -14.59
N GLY A 30 1.53 17.67 -13.92
CA GLY A 30 0.20 17.85 -14.51
C GLY A 30 -0.58 16.54 -14.70
N ALA A 31 -0.25 15.51 -13.94
CA ALA A 31 -0.93 14.20 -13.96
C ALA A 31 -1.45 13.82 -12.55
N PRO A 32 -2.31 14.66 -11.92
CA PRO A 32 -2.84 14.40 -10.57
C PRO A 32 -3.73 13.15 -10.49
N ALA A 33 -4.24 12.68 -11.63
CA ALA A 33 -5.07 11.48 -11.76
C ALA A 33 -4.26 10.20 -12.01
N LEU A 34 -2.92 10.25 -11.90
CA LEU A 34 -2.09 9.07 -12.09
C LEU A 34 -2.39 8.01 -11.01
N PRO A 35 -2.70 6.75 -11.41
CA PRO A 35 -2.82 5.65 -10.47
C PRO A 35 -1.47 5.33 -9.81
N LEU A 36 -1.45 5.31 -8.47
CA LEU A 36 -0.31 4.88 -7.67
C LEU A 36 -0.61 3.56 -6.98
N VAL A 37 0.19 2.53 -7.23
CA VAL A 37 0.17 1.26 -6.49
C VAL A 37 1.24 1.31 -5.42
N VAL A 38 0.81 1.33 -4.15
CA VAL A 38 1.66 1.49 -2.99
C VAL A 38 2.00 0.13 -2.39
N ILE A 39 3.27 -0.24 -2.45
CA ILE A 39 3.82 -1.48 -1.86
C ILE A 39 4.59 -1.18 -0.57
N PRO A 40 4.74 -2.12 0.36
CA PRO A 40 5.52 -1.92 1.57
C PRO A 40 6.99 -1.58 1.28
N HIS A 41 7.57 -0.75 2.14
CA HIS A 41 8.99 -0.39 2.15
C HIS A 41 9.71 -1.10 3.30
N PRO A 42 10.96 -1.56 3.16
CA PRO A 42 11.85 -1.53 1.98
C PRO A 42 11.79 -2.80 1.12
N VAL A 43 12.07 -2.66 -0.18
CA VAL A 43 12.10 -3.78 -1.14
C VAL A 43 13.54 -4.25 -1.45
N ALA A 44 14.55 -3.40 -1.24
CA ALA A 44 15.93 -3.62 -1.71
C ALA A 44 16.62 -4.86 -1.12
N HIS A 45 16.20 -5.32 0.07
CA HIS A 45 16.80 -6.45 0.78
C HIS A 45 15.96 -7.72 0.72
N LEU A 46 14.87 -7.74 -0.04
CA LEU A 46 14.02 -8.92 -0.17
C LEU A 46 14.70 -9.98 -1.04
N ALA A 47 14.56 -11.25 -0.65
CA ALA A 47 14.99 -12.33 -1.52
C ALA A 47 14.07 -12.41 -2.75
N VAL A 48 14.56 -12.98 -3.84
CA VAL A 48 13.80 -13.09 -5.11
C VAL A 48 12.45 -13.78 -4.90
N LYS A 49 12.39 -14.79 -4.01
CA LYS A 49 11.13 -15.46 -3.65
C LYS A 49 10.12 -14.51 -3.01
N ASP A 50 10.57 -13.62 -2.12
CA ASP A 50 9.70 -12.71 -1.38
C ASP A 50 9.25 -11.56 -2.29
N VAL A 51 10.11 -11.12 -3.21
CA VAL A 51 9.73 -10.18 -4.27
C VAL A 51 8.65 -10.77 -5.18
N ARG A 52 8.75 -12.08 -5.48
CA ARG A 52 7.71 -12.77 -6.26
C ARG A 52 6.38 -12.82 -5.53
N GLU A 53 6.38 -13.19 -4.24
CA GLU A 53 5.17 -13.17 -3.41
C GLU A 53 4.55 -11.76 -3.35
N LEU A 54 5.38 -10.73 -3.19
CA LEU A 54 4.94 -9.34 -3.21
C LEU A 54 4.33 -8.94 -4.56
N ALA A 55 4.92 -9.38 -5.67
CA ALA A 55 4.38 -9.13 -7.01
C ALA A 55 3.04 -9.83 -7.22
N GLU A 56 2.90 -11.07 -6.72
CA GLU A 56 1.63 -11.81 -6.75
C GLU A 56 0.56 -11.11 -5.90
N ALA A 57 0.92 -10.60 -4.71
CA ALA A 57 0.01 -9.82 -3.87
C ALA A 57 -0.41 -8.48 -4.51
N ALA A 58 0.49 -7.83 -5.26
CA ALA A 58 0.23 -6.57 -5.94
C ALA A 58 -0.53 -6.72 -7.27
N PHE A 59 -0.62 -7.95 -7.80
CA PHE A 59 -1.10 -8.20 -9.17
C PHE A 59 -2.50 -7.65 -9.41
N GLU A 60 -3.46 -7.94 -8.54
CA GLU A 60 -4.85 -7.48 -8.66
C GLU A 60 -4.95 -5.95 -8.62
N SER A 61 -4.17 -5.30 -7.76
CA SER A 61 -4.10 -3.84 -7.70
C SER A 61 -3.58 -3.23 -9.01
N ILE A 62 -2.54 -3.84 -9.60
CA ILE A 62 -1.98 -3.40 -10.87
C ILE A 62 -3.00 -3.57 -12.00
N VAL A 63 -3.63 -4.74 -12.12
CA VAL A 63 -4.64 -5.01 -13.16
C VAL A 63 -5.82 -4.06 -13.03
N THR A 64 -6.31 -3.85 -11.80
CA THR A 64 -7.43 -2.92 -11.54
C THR A 64 -7.06 -1.50 -11.93
N SER A 65 -5.84 -1.04 -11.60
CA SER A 65 -5.38 0.31 -11.94
C SER A 65 -5.26 0.56 -13.46
N LEU A 66 -4.93 -0.49 -14.23
CA LEU A 66 -4.82 -0.41 -15.69
C LEU A 66 -6.16 -0.59 -16.42
N SER A 67 -7.10 -1.32 -15.82
CA SER A 67 -8.39 -1.67 -16.43
C SER A 67 -9.53 -0.69 -16.07
N GLY A 68 -9.31 0.19 -15.09
CA GLY A 68 -10.29 1.20 -14.66
C GLY A 68 -10.50 2.32 -15.68
N LYS A 69 -11.58 3.11 -15.51
CA LYS A 69 -11.79 4.34 -16.29
C LYS A 69 -10.68 5.35 -15.97
N GLN A 70 -9.85 5.63 -16.97
CA GLN A 70 -8.76 6.59 -16.85
C GLN A 70 -9.26 8.03 -17.01
N GLY A 71 -8.83 8.94 -16.12
CA GLY A 71 -9.17 10.37 -16.21
C GLY A 71 -9.97 10.92 -15.02
N GLU A 72 -10.56 10.07 -14.19
CA GLU A 72 -11.02 10.44 -12.85
C GLU A 72 -9.84 10.38 -11.88
N ALA A 73 -9.86 11.13 -10.77
CA ALA A 73 -8.80 11.09 -9.77
C ALA A 73 -8.63 9.65 -9.24
N ALA A 74 -7.66 8.92 -9.80
CA ALA A 74 -7.47 7.51 -9.47
C ALA A 74 -7.12 7.38 -7.99
N PRO A 75 -7.77 6.44 -7.27
CA PRO A 75 -7.41 6.16 -5.89
C PRO A 75 -6.00 5.56 -5.84
N ASP A 76 -5.32 5.76 -4.71
CA ASP A 76 -4.07 5.06 -4.45
C ASP A 76 -4.41 3.61 -4.01
N TYR A 77 -3.77 2.63 -4.65
CA TYR A 77 -4.00 1.21 -4.38
C TYR A 77 -2.96 0.71 -3.39
N SER A 78 -3.34 0.46 -2.14
CA SER A 78 -2.44 -0.11 -1.14
C SER A 78 -2.42 -1.64 -1.24
N VAL A 79 -1.23 -2.20 -1.36
CA VAL A 79 -1.01 -3.65 -1.35
C VAL A 79 -0.79 -4.10 0.09
N ASN A 80 -1.66 -4.96 0.60
CA ASN A 80 -1.53 -5.53 1.93
C ASN A 80 -0.58 -6.74 1.87
N TYR A 81 0.72 -6.48 2.01
CA TYR A 81 1.77 -7.49 2.08
C TYR A 81 2.64 -7.22 3.32
N VAL A 82 2.84 -8.24 4.14
CA VAL A 82 3.68 -8.14 5.34
C VAL A 82 5.09 -8.59 4.99
N LEU A 83 6.08 -7.75 5.29
CA LEU A 83 7.46 -8.04 4.94
C LEU A 83 7.99 -9.22 5.79
N PRO A 84 8.86 -10.09 5.24
CA PRO A 84 9.39 -11.24 5.97
C PRO A 84 10.02 -10.91 7.33
N HIS A 85 10.67 -9.75 7.47
CA HIS A 85 11.29 -9.32 8.73
C HIS A 85 10.26 -8.81 9.76
N GLU A 86 9.08 -8.39 9.31
CA GLU A 86 7.97 -8.02 10.19
C GLU A 86 7.20 -9.26 10.67
N ARG A 87 7.07 -10.28 9.80
CA ARG A 87 6.52 -11.60 10.17
C ARG A 87 7.27 -12.23 11.35
N GLN A 88 8.62 -12.19 11.29
CA GLN A 88 9.47 -12.74 12.35
C GLN A 88 9.26 -12.05 13.71
N LYS A 89 9.01 -10.74 13.74
CA LYS A 89 8.70 -10.02 14.99
C LYS A 89 7.36 -10.42 15.60
N GLN A 90 6.35 -10.67 14.77
CA GLN A 90 5.04 -11.15 15.26
C GLN A 90 5.12 -12.55 15.87
N ASP A 91 5.95 -13.43 15.29
CA ASP A 91 6.18 -14.77 15.83
C ASP A 91 6.97 -14.72 17.17
N GLU A 92 7.91 -13.79 17.33
CA GLU A 92 8.63 -13.56 18.59
C GLU A 92 7.75 -12.89 19.66
N GLU A 93 6.92 -11.91 19.29
CA GLU A 93 5.98 -11.24 20.22
C GLU A 93 4.85 -12.18 20.69
N CYS A 94 4.45 -13.17 19.88
CA CYS A 94 3.52 -14.21 20.31
C CYS A 94 4.17 -15.28 21.20
N SER A 95 5.49 -15.44 21.16
CA SER A 95 6.21 -16.46 21.92
C SER A 95 6.85 -15.94 23.22
N SER A 96 6.94 -14.62 23.41
CA SER A 96 7.50 -14.01 24.63
C SER A 96 6.47 -13.48 25.64
N GLY A 97 5.19 -13.81 25.52
CA GLY A 97 4.16 -13.20 26.37
C GLY A 97 2.79 -13.87 26.41
N CYS A 98 2.74 -15.21 26.47
CA CYS A 98 1.50 -15.88 26.88
C CYS A 98 1.31 -15.74 28.40
N ASP A 99 0.74 -14.61 28.83
CA ASP A 99 -0.04 -14.50 30.06
C ASP A 99 -1.31 -13.66 29.78
N VAL A 100 -2.10 -14.08 28.79
CA VAL A 100 -3.46 -13.57 28.63
C VAL A 100 -4.40 -14.45 29.44
N LEU A 101 -4.64 -14.05 30.68
CA LEU A 101 -5.72 -14.59 31.51
C LEU A 101 -7.07 -14.44 30.79
N PRO A 102 -7.99 -15.42 30.91
CA PRO A 102 -9.26 -15.35 30.24
C PRO A 102 -10.17 -14.36 30.97
N GLY A 103 -10.51 -13.26 30.28
CA GLY A 103 -11.70 -12.45 30.57
C GLY A 103 -11.41 -11.02 31.03
N ASN A 104 -11.65 -10.05 30.15
CA ASN A 104 -12.82 -9.17 30.29
C ASN A 104 -12.93 -8.14 29.15
N ARG A 105 -14.07 -8.26 28.44
CA ARG A 105 -15.05 -7.21 28.15
C ARG A 105 -14.60 -5.91 27.45
N LEU A 106 -15.04 -5.82 26.19
CA LEU A 106 -15.28 -4.58 25.43
C LEU A 106 -15.87 -3.47 26.31
N SER A 107 -15.25 -2.29 26.32
CA SER A 107 -15.92 -1.03 26.66
C SER A 107 -15.46 0.04 25.69
N GLY A 108 -16.43 0.61 24.97
CA GLY A 108 -16.19 1.57 23.91
C GLY A 108 -15.74 2.93 24.44
N LYS A 109 -15.04 3.64 23.57
CA LYS A 109 -14.99 5.09 23.61
C LYS A 109 -15.08 5.59 22.17
N GLN A 110 -16.28 6.05 21.83
CA GLN A 110 -16.53 6.85 20.65
C GLN A 110 -15.94 8.23 20.94
N ASP A 111 -14.85 8.60 20.28
CA ASP A 111 -14.43 9.99 20.23
C ASP A 111 -14.80 10.52 18.85
N ALA A 112 -15.93 11.22 18.84
CA ALA A 112 -16.46 11.97 17.72
C ALA A 112 -15.50 13.10 17.36
N ILE A 113 -15.15 13.20 16.07
CA ILE A 113 -14.75 14.48 15.49
C ILE A 113 -15.49 14.61 14.15
N HIS A 114 -16.61 15.31 14.21
CA HIS A 114 -17.35 15.78 13.05
C HIS A 114 -16.86 17.20 12.74
N THR A 115 -16.57 17.46 11.46
CA THR A 115 -16.35 18.80 10.92
C THR A 115 -17.62 19.66 11.05
N ALA A 116 -17.45 20.91 11.49
CA ALA A 116 -18.09 22.13 10.97
C ALA A 116 -17.31 23.35 11.48
#